data_AF-A0A957S4K7-F1
#
_entry.id   AF-A0A957S4K7-F1
#
_cell.length_a   1.000
_cell.length_b   1.000
_cell.length_c   1.000
_cell.angle_alpha   90.00
_cell.angle_beta   90.00
_cell.angle_gamma   90.00
#
_symmetry.space_group_name_H-M   'P 1'
#
loop_
_entity.id
_entity.type
_entity.pdbx_description
1 polymer ?
#
loop_
_entity_poly.entity_id
_entity_poly.type
_entity_poly.pdbx_seq_one_letter_code
_entity_poly.pdbx_strand_id
1 'polypeptide(L)'
;DTFEMTAPTAYLPVEVDIPEMLFVGESVANNASNYATVKTGSNRVSVSASKFVIHQMWSGEMEEDSIIPFVPFLRRQAALGIAHYSDSLVLNGDTTNAGTGNINLDDADPADTKHYLAFDGIRHAALVDNTNNASDAGGALVIGDFGTLIGLMLDATRIHDWGHPANQDDLVFVADPQTADAAQQLDEVINWKTYNNQFSILNGE
;
A
#
# COMPACT_ATOMS: atom_id res chain seq x y z
N ASP A 1 -12.07 14.21 -3.57
CA ASP A 1 -11.24 14.91 -4.56
C ASP A 1 -10.66 13.92 -5.56
N THR A 2 -10.78 14.20 -6.86
CA THR A 2 -10.23 13.36 -7.94
C THR A 2 -9.02 14.06 -8.54
N PHE A 3 -7.90 13.34 -8.68
CA PHE A 3 -6.71 13.85 -9.34
C PHE A 3 -6.78 13.54 -10.83
N GLU A 4 -7.21 14.51 -11.64
CA GLU A 4 -7.30 14.37 -13.09
C GLU A 4 -5.99 14.74 -13.78
N MET A 5 -5.46 13.83 -14.61
CA MET A 5 -4.24 14.04 -15.38
C MET A 5 -4.54 14.18 -16.88
N THR A 6 -4.01 15.24 -17.50
CA THR A 6 -4.14 15.49 -18.95
C THR A 6 -2.94 14.99 -19.76
N ALA A 7 -1.83 14.67 -19.08
CA ALA A 7 -0.59 14.17 -19.67
C ALA A 7 -0.26 12.76 -19.14
N PRO A 8 0.43 11.91 -19.93
CA PRO A 8 0.79 10.55 -19.52
C PRO A 8 1.75 10.52 -18.33
N THR A 9 2.50 11.60 -18.11
CA THR A 9 3.32 11.82 -16.91
C THR A 9 3.09 13.21 -16.34
N ALA A 10 2.90 13.29 -15.02
CA ALA A 10 2.84 14.55 -14.27
C ALA A 10 3.90 14.56 -13.17
N TYR A 11 4.35 15.75 -12.79
CA TYR A 11 5.38 15.93 -11.78
C TYR A 11 4.85 16.73 -10.61
N LEU A 12 5.07 16.23 -9.40
CA LEU A 12 4.77 16.93 -8.15
C LEU A 12 6.08 17.20 -7.42
N PRO A 13 6.41 18.47 -7.10
CA PRO A 13 7.52 18.76 -6.21
C PRO A 13 7.11 18.38 -4.79
N VAL A 14 7.96 17.62 -4.10
CA VAL A 14 7.75 17.24 -2.70
C VAL A 14 8.96 17.75 -1.90
N GLU A 15 8.67 18.26 -0.70
CA GLU A 15 9.68 18.62 0.29
C GLU A 15 10.22 17.34 0.94
N VAL A 16 11.54 17.20 1.04
CA VAL A 16 12.15 15.95 1.53
C VAL A 16 13.07 16.18 2.72
N ASP A 17 13.70 17.35 2.84
CA ASP A 17 14.57 17.66 3.97
C ASP A 17 14.39 19.08 4.48
N ILE A 18 14.35 19.20 5.81
CA ILE A 18 14.38 20.49 6.52
C ILE A 18 15.84 20.96 6.61
N PRO A 19 16.16 22.24 6.32
CA PRO A 19 17.52 22.74 6.42
C PRO A 19 18.04 22.69 7.86
N GLU A 20 19.21 22.08 8.05
CA GLU A 20 19.86 22.01 9.36
C GLU A 20 20.33 23.40 9.83
N MET A 21 20.18 23.67 11.12
CA MET A 21 20.65 24.91 11.74
C MET A 21 22.18 24.90 11.90
N LEU A 22 22.84 25.96 11.45
CA LEU A 22 24.28 26.10 11.64
C LEU A 22 24.59 26.63 13.05
N PHE A 23 25.39 25.89 13.81
CA PHE A 23 25.98 26.40 15.05
C PHE A 23 27.15 27.34 14.72
N VAL A 24 27.06 28.59 15.17
CA VAL A 24 28.03 29.64 14.86
C VAL A 24 28.50 30.29 16.16
N GLY A 25 29.81 30.54 16.27
CA GLY A 25 30.41 31.26 17.40
C GLY A 25 30.22 32.78 17.30
N GLU A 26 30.22 33.45 18.46
CA GLU A 26 30.11 34.92 18.54
C GLU A 26 31.32 35.60 17.87
N SER A 27 31.07 36.64 17.06
CA SER A 27 32.12 37.41 16.39
C SER A 27 32.25 38.81 16.97
N VAL A 28 33.50 39.21 17.25
CA VAL A 28 33.88 40.58 17.63
C VAL A 28 34.27 41.46 16.42
N ALA A 29 34.17 40.94 15.19
CA ALA A 29 34.48 41.66 13.95
C ALA A 29 33.20 42.01 13.16
N ASN A 30 33.13 43.22 12.59
CA ASN A 30 31.93 43.74 11.90
C ASN A 30 31.59 43.04 10.55
N ASN A 31 32.45 42.14 10.09
CA ASN A 31 32.43 41.53 8.76
C ASN A 31 32.23 40.00 8.79
N ALA A 32 31.78 39.44 9.91
CA ALA A 32 31.60 38.01 10.10
C ALA A 32 30.27 37.43 9.55
N SER A 33 29.77 37.93 8.42
CA SER A 33 28.46 37.55 7.86
C SER A 33 28.51 36.47 6.77
N ASN A 34 29.66 35.86 6.47
CA ASN A 34 29.74 34.84 5.42
C ASN A 34 29.67 33.43 6.00
N TYR A 35 28.46 32.98 6.32
CA TYR A 35 28.19 31.60 6.75
C TYR A 35 27.96 30.69 5.55
N ALA A 36 28.20 29.38 5.72
CA ALA A 36 27.92 28.40 4.67
C ALA A 36 26.43 28.41 4.30
N THR A 37 26.11 28.19 3.02
CA THR A 37 24.72 28.09 2.57
C THR A 37 24.17 26.71 2.89
N VAL A 38 22.99 26.66 3.52
CA VAL A 38 22.21 25.44 3.70
C VAL A 38 21.18 25.35 2.59
N LYS A 39 21.00 24.15 2.02
CA LYS A 39 20.01 23.89 0.96
C LYS A 39 18.82 23.15 1.55
N THR A 40 17.62 23.54 1.14
CA THR A 40 16.42 22.72 1.34
C THR A 40 16.39 21.63 0.28
N GLY A 41 16.32 20.36 0.70
CA GLY A 41 16.18 19.22 -0.20
C GLY A 41 14.77 19.16 -0.76
N SER A 42 14.64 19.20 -2.09
CA SER A 42 13.36 18.92 -2.78
C SER A 42 13.56 17.80 -3.78
N ASN A 43 12.60 16.88 -3.83
CA ASN A 43 12.59 15.80 -4.80
C ASN A 43 11.40 15.97 -5.77
N ARG A 44 11.58 15.48 -6.98
CA ARG A 44 10.54 15.48 -8.01
C ARG A 44 9.91 14.10 -8.06
N VAL A 45 8.67 13.98 -7.59
CA VAL A 45 7.87 12.76 -7.72
C VAL A 45 7.16 12.78 -9.07
N SER A 46 7.28 11.72 -9.85
CA SER A 46 6.59 11.55 -11.13
C SER A 46 5.46 10.54 -11.03
N VAL A 47 4.29 10.87 -11.55
CA VAL A 47 3.15 9.96 -11.67
C VAL A 47 3.00 9.58 -13.14
N SER A 48 3.01 8.28 -13.45
CA SER A 48 2.86 7.74 -14.82
C SER A 48 1.58 6.90 -14.95
N ALA A 49 0.82 7.12 -16.02
CA ALA A 49 -0.42 6.38 -16.26
C ALA A 49 -0.20 5.11 -17.12
N SER A 50 -0.75 3.98 -16.67
CA SER A 50 -0.72 2.68 -17.36
C SER A 50 -2.11 2.31 -17.90
N LYS A 51 -2.17 1.52 -19.00
CA LYS A 51 -3.42 1.14 -19.68
C LYS A 51 -3.72 -0.35 -19.56
N PHE A 52 -4.98 -0.68 -19.28
CA PHE A 52 -5.46 -2.07 -19.20
C PHE A 52 -6.60 -2.32 -20.18
N VAL A 53 -6.63 -3.52 -20.76
CA VAL A 53 -7.65 -3.95 -21.72
C VAL A 53 -8.03 -5.40 -21.44
N ILE A 54 -9.33 -5.69 -21.44
CA ILE A 54 -9.85 -7.05 -21.50
C ILE A 54 -10.37 -7.27 -22.93
N HIS A 55 -9.77 -8.22 -23.65
CA HIS A 55 -10.19 -8.57 -25.00
C HIS A 55 -10.71 -10.02 -25.00
N GLN A 56 -12.02 -10.18 -25.22
CA GLN A 56 -12.69 -11.48 -25.30
C GLN A 56 -13.41 -11.60 -26.64
N MET A 57 -13.14 -12.69 -27.36
CA MET A 57 -13.81 -13.04 -28.61
C MET A 57 -14.73 -14.23 -28.33
N TRP A 58 -15.96 -14.20 -28.84
CA TRP A 58 -16.92 -15.30 -28.68
C TRP A 58 -17.62 -15.62 -30.00
N SER A 59 -18.14 -16.85 -30.12
CA SER A 59 -18.89 -17.32 -31.28
C SER A 59 -20.40 -17.18 -31.07
N GLY A 60 -21.15 -16.90 -32.14
CA GLY A 60 -22.62 -16.86 -32.12
C GLY A 60 -23.25 -18.23 -31.84
N GLU A 61 -22.58 -19.33 -32.23
CA GLU A 61 -23.05 -20.69 -31.93
C GLU A 61 -23.06 -20.98 -30.41
N MET A 62 -22.16 -20.33 -29.66
CA MET A 62 -22.13 -20.45 -28.20
C MET A 62 -23.30 -19.73 -27.52
N GLU A 63 -23.93 -18.75 -28.18
CA GLU A 63 -25.16 -18.14 -27.67
C GLU A 63 -26.36 -19.05 -27.93
N GLU A 64 -26.41 -19.71 -29.09
CA GLU A 64 -27.51 -20.60 -29.50
C GLU A 64 -27.53 -21.93 -28.73
N ASP A 65 -26.36 -22.50 -28.41
CA ASP A 65 -26.25 -23.76 -27.63
C ASP A 65 -26.19 -23.53 -26.11
N SER A 66 -26.40 -22.29 -25.65
CA SER A 66 -26.36 -21.95 -24.22
C SER A 66 -27.73 -22.02 -23.55
N ILE A 67 -27.82 -22.79 -22.45
CA ILE A 67 -28.99 -22.79 -21.57
C ILE A 67 -29.13 -21.44 -20.83
N ILE A 68 -28.00 -20.77 -20.56
CA ILE A 68 -27.95 -19.45 -19.92
C ILE A 68 -27.55 -18.39 -20.95
N PRO A 69 -28.14 -17.17 -20.93
CA PRO A 69 -27.72 -16.10 -21.83
C PRO A 69 -26.22 -15.80 -21.70
N PHE A 70 -25.46 -16.09 -22.75
CA PHE A 70 -23.99 -16.03 -22.72
C PHE A 70 -23.44 -14.60 -22.63
N VAL A 71 -24.04 -13.63 -23.34
CA VAL A 71 -23.57 -12.23 -23.37
C VAL A 71 -23.68 -11.53 -21.99
N PRO A 72 -24.80 -11.61 -21.26
CA PRO A 72 -24.88 -11.07 -19.89
C PRO A 72 -23.91 -11.74 -18.92
N PHE A 73 -23.69 -13.06 -19.06
CA PHE A 73 -22.73 -13.79 -18.25
C PHE A 73 -21.30 -13.26 -18.45
N LEU A 74 -20.90 -13.08 -19.71
CA LEU A 74 -19.57 -12.55 -20.06
C LEU A 74 -19.35 -11.15 -19.52
N ARG A 75 -20.35 -10.26 -19.64
CA ARG A 75 -20.28 -8.89 -19.10
C ARG A 75 -20.10 -8.87 -17.58
N ARG A 76 -20.84 -9.72 -16.86
CA ARG A 76 -20.71 -9.85 -15.40
C ARG A 76 -19.31 -10.35 -15.02
N GLN A 77 -18.80 -11.34 -15.75
CA GLN A 77 -17.47 -11.88 -15.49
C GLN A 77 -16.36 -10.87 -15.79
N ALA A 78 -16.50 -10.10 -16.88
CA ALA A 78 -15.57 -9.01 -17.20
C ALA A 78 -15.58 -7.91 -16.12
N ALA A 79 -16.75 -7.53 -15.60
CA ALA A 79 -16.85 -6.55 -14.51
C ALA A 79 -16.19 -7.04 -13.21
N LEU A 80 -16.41 -8.31 -12.84
CA LEU A 80 -15.74 -8.93 -11.69
C LEU A 80 -14.23 -9.03 -11.90
N GLY A 81 -13.79 -9.34 -13.13
CA GLY A 81 -12.38 -9.36 -13.49
C GLY A 81 -11.72 -8.00 -13.34
N ILE A 82 -12.37 -6.94 -13.83
CA ILE A 82 -11.85 -5.56 -13.66
C ILE A 82 -11.67 -5.24 -12.18
N ALA A 83 -12.67 -5.51 -11.34
CA ALA A 83 -12.61 -5.22 -9.90
C ALA A 83 -11.48 -6.00 -9.19
N HIS A 84 -11.37 -7.30 -9.47
CA HIS A 84 -10.34 -8.14 -8.84
C HIS A 84 -8.93 -7.75 -9.29
N TYR A 85 -8.72 -7.57 -10.60
CA TYR A 85 -7.38 -7.22 -11.11
C TYR A 85 -6.98 -5.79 -10.78
N SER A 86 -7.94 -4.86 -10.63
CA SER A 86 -7.62 -3.51 -10.15
C SER A 86 -7.16 -3.52 -8.69
N ASP A 87 -7.82 -4.29 -7.82
CA ASP A 87 -7.44 -4.37 -6.40
C ASP A 87 -6.10 -5.09 -6.22
N SER A 88 -5.93 -6.23 -6.91
CA SER A 88 -4.66 -6.97 -6.91
C SER A 88 -3.49 -6.13 -7.41
N LEU A 89 -3.72 -5.26 -8.41
CA LEU A 89 -2.68 -4.36 -8.91
C LEU A 89 -2.28 -3.31 -7.87
N VAL A 90 -3.25 -2.66 -7.23
CA VAL A 90 -2.97 -1.63 -6.22
C VAL A 90 -2.19 -2.22 -5.05
N LEU A 91 -2.56 -3.44 -4.62
CA LEU A 91 -1.92 -4.08 -3.47
C LEU A 91 -0.57 -4.72 -3.80
N ASN A 92 -0.49 -5.46 -4.90
CA ASN A 92 0.62 -6.36 -5.21
C ASN A 92 1.43 -5.96 -6.46
N GLY A 93 1.25 -4.76 -7.00
CA GLY A 93 2.07 -4.29 -8.12
C GLY A 93 3.57 -4.39 -7.84
N ASP A 94 4.34 -4.82 -8.83
CA ASP A 94 5.80 -4.93 -8.77
C ASP A 94 6.35 -4.90 -10.19
N THR A 95 7.14 -3.88 -10.51
CA THR A 95 7.72 -3.64 -11.83
C THR A 95 8.94 -4.51 -12.15
N THR A 96 9.40 -5.34 -11.20
CA THR A 96 10.55 -6.22 -11.35
C THR A 96 10.28 -7.29 -12.40
N ASN A 97 10.84 -7.10 -13.60
CA ASN A 97 10.77 -8.06 -14.71
C ASN A 97 12.08 -8.87 -14.76
N ALA A 98 12.22 -9.78 -13.80
CA ALA A 98 13.39 -10.64 -13.66
C ALA A 98 12.97 -12.02 -13.16
N GLY A 99 13.81 -13.03 -13.40
CA GLY A 99 13.53 -14.42 -13.04
C GLY A 99 13.45 -14.72 -11.53
N THR A 100 13.81 -13.77 -10.67
CA THR A 100 13.73 -13.86 -9.20
C THR A 100 13.44 -12.47 -8.63
N GLY A 101 12.76 -12.42 -7.49
CA GLY A 101 12.56 -11.18 -6.74
C GLY A 101 11.32 -10.37 -7.12
N ASN A 102 10.44 -10.86 -8.01
CA ASN A 102 9.10 -10.30 -8.14
C ASN A 102 8.18 -10.89 -7.04
N ILE A 103 7.45 -10.03 -6.33
CA ILE A 103 6.54 -10.40 -5.24
C ILE A 103 5.46 -11.39 -5.70
N ASN A 104 5.09 -11.35 -6.99
CA ASN A 104 4.03 -12.16 -7.58
C ASN A 104 4.53 -13.45 -8.24
N LEU A 105 5.84 -13.56 -8.52
CA LEU A 105 6.43 -14.72 -9.19
C LEU A 105 7.94 -14.77 -8.93
N ASP A 106 8.41 -15.84 -8.30
CA ASP A 106 9.84 -16.01 -7.96
C ASP A 106 10.52 -17.18 -8.69
N ASP A 107 9.77 -17.96 -9.47
CA ASP A 107 10.26 -19.17 -10.14
C ASP A 107 10.48 -18.98 -11.65
N ALA A 108 10.19 -17.79 -12.19
CA ALA A 108 10.34 -17.47 -13.60
C ALA A 108 10.21 -15.96 -13.85
N ASP A 109 10.67 -15.54 -15.03
CA ASP A 109 10.44 -14.18 -15.53
C ASP A 109 8.93 -13.97 -15.78
N PRO A 110 8.30 -12.95 -15.16
CA PRO A 110 6.93 -12.60 -15.46
C PRO A 110 6.73 -12.34 -16.96
N ALA A 111 5.58 -12.72 -17.51
CA ALA A 111 5.28 -12.33 -18.88
C ALA A 111 5.05 -10.80 -18.93
N ASP A 112 5.72 -10.09 -19.85
CA ASP A 112 5.74 -8.61 -19.96
C ASP A 112 4.37 -7.90 -19.91
N THR A 113 3.27 -8.60 -20.19
CA THR A 113 1.91 -8.05 -20.26
C THR A 113 1.06 -8.33 -19.02
N LYS A 114 1.64 -8.88 -17.96
CA LYS A 114 0.92 -9.15 -16.71
C LYS A 114 0.50 -7.84 -16.04
N HIS A 115 -0.69 -7.86 -15.46
CA HIS A 115 -1.30 -6.67 -14.87
C HIS A 115 -0.45 -6.09 -13.72
N TYR A 116 0.18 -6.93 -12.90
CA TYR A 116 0.97 -6.51 -11.74
C TYR A 116 2.30 -5.81 -12.09
N LEU A 117 2.76 -5.82 -13.35
CA LEU A 117 3.99 -5.14 -13.77
C LEU A 117 3.80 -3.63 -14.04
N ALA A 118 2.58 -3.10 -13.88
CA ALA A 118 2.24 -1.77 -14.35
C ALA A 118 2.77 -0.63 -13.45
N PHE A 119 2.92 -0.87 -12.15
CA PHE A 119 3.53 0.02 -11.16
C PHE A 119 3.79 -0.76 -9.86
N ASP A 120 4.60 -0.20 -8.97
CA ASP A 120 4.88 -0.79 -7.65
C ASP A 120 3.72 -0.50 -6.67
N GLY A 121 3.13 -1.55 -6.13
CA GLY A 121 1.97 -1.50 -5.25
C GLY A 121 2.33 -1.24 -3.79
N ILE A 122 1.31 -1.15 -2.94
CA ILE A 122 1.48 -0.80 -1.52
C ILE A 122 2.39 -1.78 -0.78
N ARG A 123 2.34 -3.07 -1.11
CA ARG A 123 3.18 -4.09 -0.45
C ARG A 123 4.64 -4.02 -0.88
N HIS A 124 4.94 -3.56 -2.10
CA HIS A 124 6.31 -3.44 -2.59
C HIS A 124 7.12 -2.44 -1.75
N ALA A 125 6.48 -1.34 -1.34
CA ALA A 125 7.11 -0.31 -0.51
C ALA A 125 7.72 -0.87 0.80
N ALA A 126 7.01 -1.78 1.47
CA ALA A 126 7.47 -2.37 2.74
C ALA A 126 8.36 -3.61 2.56
N LEU A 127 8.20 -4.36 1.47
CA LEU A 127 8.91 -5.64 1.27
C LEU A 127 10.22 -5.49 0.49
N VAL A 128 10.32 -4.51 -0.41
CA VAL A 128 11.45 -4.35 -1.32
C VAL A 128 12.12 -2.99 -1.12
N ASP A 129 11.36 -1.90 -1.20
CA ASP A 129 11.95 -0.55 -1.20
C ASP A 129 12.57 -0.17 0.15
N ASN A 130 11.91 -0.53 1.25
CA ASN A 130 12.44 -0.33 2.59
C ASN A 130 12.00 -1.45 3.54
N THR A 131 12.82 -2.50 3.61
CA THR A 131 12.59 -3.66 4.49
C THR A 131 12.54 -3.31 5.98
N ASN A 132 13.03 -2.12 6.40
CA ASN A 132 12.89 -1.66 7.78
C ASN A 132 11.44 -1.28 8.13
N ASN A 133 10.57 -1.10 7.15
CA ASN A 133 9.14 -0.85 7.34
C ASN A 133 8.32 -2.16 7.43
N ALA A 134 8.97 -3.32 7.43
CA ALA A 134 8.35 -4.61 7.68
C ALA A 134 8.63 -5.08 9.12
N SER A 135 7.63 -5.71 9.73
CA SER A 135 7.75 -6.42 11.00
C SER A 135 7.22 -7.83 10.84
N ASP A 136 8.00 -8.82 11.24
CA ASP A 136 7.55 -10.21 11.36
C ASP A 136 7.00 -10.43 12.78
N ALA A 137 5.80 -10.99 12.89
CA ALA A 137 5.21 -11.35 14.17
C ALA A 137 5.97 -12.51 14.85
N GLY A 138 6.72 -13.31 14.10
CA GLY A 138 7.59 -14.36 14.63
C GLY A 138 6.85 -15.47 15.40
N GLY A 139 5.52 -15.56 15.27
CA GLY A 139 4.67 -16.42 16.07
C GLY A 139 3.18 -16.15 15.88
N ALA A 140 2.37 -16.45 16.90
CA ALA A 140 0.95 -16.12 16.90
C ALA A 140 0.76 -14.59 16.93
N LEU A 141 -0.22 -14.09 16.19
CA LEU A 141 -0.58 -12.68 16.17
C LEU A 141 -0.97 -12.21 17.58
N VAL A 142 -0.41 -11.08 18.00
CA VAL A 142 -0.75 -10.40 19.27
C VAL A 142 -1.12 -8.95 18.97
N ILE A 143 -1.95 -8.33 19.81
CA ILE A 143 -2.37 -6.93 19.59
C ILE A 143 -1.20 -5.94 19.53
N GLY A 144 -0.08 -6.26 20.19
CA GLY A 144 1.15 -5.46 20.15
C GLY A 144 1.76 -5.34 18.76
N ASP A 145 1.51 -6.32 17.87
CA ASP A 145 2.05 -6.31 16.51
C ASP A 145 1.47 -5.16 15.69
N PHE A 146 0.18 -4.85 15.86
CA PHE A 146 -0.46 -3.70 15.22
C PHE A 146 0.14 -2.37 15.71
N GLY A 147 0.48 -2.28 17.00
CA GLY A 147 1.17 -1.11 17.55
C GLY A 147 2.57 -0.93 16.98
N THR A 148 3.30 -2.03 16.78
CA THR A 148 4.61 -2.03 16.11
C THR A 148 4.50 -1.52 14.68
N LEU A 149 3.51 -2.00 13.91
CA LEU A 149 3.26 -1.54 12.54
C LEU A 149 2.95 -0.03 12.47
N ILE A 150 2.15 0.49 13.40
CA ILE A 150 1.87 1.92 13.50
C ILE A 150 3.14 2.73 13.81
N GLY A 151 4.06 2.17 14.62
CA GLY A 151 5.34 2.81 14.93
C GLY A 151 6.29 2.92 13.74
N LEU A 152 6.20 2.00 12.77
CA LEU A 152 7.01 2.01 11.55
C LEU A 152 6.60 3.10 10.55
N MET A 153 5.48 3.80 10.79
CA MET A 153 5.04 4.93 9.96
C MET A 153 5.82 6.24 10.25
N LEU A 154 6.76 6.22 11.20
CA LEU A 154 7.60 7.36 11.53
C LEU A 154 9.02 7.20 10.96
N ASP A 155 9.47 8.14 10.12
CA ASP A 155 10.89 8.20 9.70
C ASP A 155 11.65 9.17 10.61
N ALA A 156 12.29 8.62 11.64
CA ALA A 156 13.12 9.38 12.57
C ALA A 156 14.39 9.97 11.90
N THR A 157 14.83 9.46 10.75
CA THR A 157 16.07 9.91 10.08
C THR A 157 15.82 11.17 9.25
N ARG A 158 14.69 11.22 8.54
CA ARG A 158 14.28 12.39 7.74
C ARG A 158 13.37 13.36 8.50
N ILE A 159 13.08 13.05 9.77
CA ILE A 159 12.15 13.82 10.61
C ILE A 159 10.81 14.00 9.88
N HIS A 160 10.40 12.94 9.17
CA HIS A 160 9.23 12.94 8.32
C HIS A 160 8.22 11.96 8.89
N ASP A 161 7.02 12.46 9.14
CA ASP A 161 5.89 11.63 9.54
C ASP A 161 5.20 11.12 8.26
N TRP A 162 5.23 9.81 8.01
CA TRP A 162 4.53 9.20 6.88
C TRP A 162 3.03 9.00 7.16
N GLY A 163 2.48 9.75 8.10
CA GLY A 163 1.08 9.73 8.47
C GLY A 163 0.80 8.79 9.64
N HIS A 164 1.71 8.71 10.62
CA HIS A 164 1.44 8.15 11.93
C HIS A 164 0.14 8.77 12.46
N PRO A 165 -0.95 7.99 12.54
CA PRO A 165 -2.27 8.56 12.73
C PRO A 165 -2.40 9.07 14.18
N ALA A 166 -2.58 10.39 14.34
CA ALA A 166 -2.95 10.96 15.63
C ALA A 166 -4.35 10.51 16.09
N ASN A 167 -5.20 10.07 15.14
CA ASN A 167 -6.47 9.39 15.39
C ASN A 167 -6.48 8.00 14.72
N GLN A 168 -6.72 6.96 15.52
CA GLN A 168 -6.74 5.56 15.05
C GLN A 168 -7.84 5.28 14.01
N ASP A 169 -8.89 6.11 13.94
CA ASP A 169 -9.98 5.94 12.96
C ASP A 169 -9.56 6.24 11.51
N ASP A 170 -8.45 6.93 11.29
CA ASP A 170 -7.95 7.30 9.96
C ASP A 170 -7.05 6.20 9.34
N LEU A 171 -6.75 5.15 10.12
CA LEU A 171 -5.89 4.06 9.68
C LEU A 171 -6.72 2.83 9.29
N VAL A 172 -6.43 2.30 8.11
CA VAL A 172 -7.03 1.06 7.61
C VAL A 172 -5.98 -0.03 7.54
N PHE A 173 -6.27 -1.17 8.19
CA PHE A 173 -5.49 -2.39 8.04
C PHE A 173 -6.08 -3.26 6.95
N VAL A 174 -5.23 -3.79 6.07
CA VAL A 174 -5.60 -4.77 5.04
C VAL A 174 -4.88 -6.07 5.36
N ALA A 175 -5.64 -7.16 5.45
CA ALA A 175 -5.12 -8.49 5.77
C ALA A 175 -5.75 -9.53 4.83
N ASP A 176 -5.03 -10.64 4.63
CA ASP A 176 -5.63 -11.82 4.01
C ASP A 176 -6.72 -12.42 4.93
N PRO A 177 -7.66 -13.22 4.40
CA PRO A 177 -8.76 -13.75 5.18
C PRO A 177 -8.33 -14.57 6.41
N GLN A 178 -7.21 -15.29 6.34
CA GLN A 178 -6.76 -16.15 7.44
C GLN A 178 -6.20 -15.31 8.59
N THR A 179 -5.39 -14.30 8.26
CA THR A 179 -4.88 -13.34 9.24
C THR A 179 -6.01 -12.50 9.84
N ALA A 180 -7.01 -12.12 9.04
CA ALA A 180 -8.20 -11.43 9.52
C ALA A 180 -9.00 -12.28 10.52
N ASP A 181 -9.20 -13.57 10.24
CA ASP A 181 -9.87 -14.50 11.15
C ASP A 181 -9.08 -14.70 12.45
N ALA A 182 -7.73 -14.77 12.36
CA ALA A 182 -6.86 -14.84 13.54
C ALA A 182 -6.93 -13.56 14.39
N ALA A 183 -6.97 -12.39 13.76
CA ALA A 183 -7.11 -11.11 14.47
C ALA A 183 -8.44 -11.00 15.24
N GLN A 184 -9.51 -11.63 14.75
CA GLN A 184 -10.79 -11.68 15.47
C GLN A 184 -10.76 -12.54 16.74
N GLN A 185 -9.79 -13.47 16.83
CA GLN A 185 -9.63 -14.41 17.94
C GLN A 185 -8.66 -13.90 19.02
N LEU A 186 -8.11 -12.69 18.88
CA LEU A 186 -7.28 -12.08 19.91
C LEU A 186 -8.03 -11.98 21.24
N ASP A 187 -7.37 -12.37 22.33
CA ASP A 187 -8.00 -12.44 23.65
C ASP A 187 -8.47 -11.05 24.11
N GLU A 188 -7.73 -9.99 23.78
CA GLU A 188 -8.13 -8.61 24.05
C GLU A 188 -9.41 -8.22 23.30
N VAL A 189 -9.59 -8.70 22.07
CA VAL A 189 -10.79 -8.45 21.24
C VAL A 189 -11.97 -9.25 21.78
N ILE A 190 -11.75 -10.50 22.19
CA ILE A 190 -12.77 -11.36 22.80
C ILE A 190 -13.20 -10.81 24.16
N ASN A 191 -12.24 -10.42 24.99
CA ASN A 191 -12.48 -9.79 26.27
C ASN A 191 -13.25 -8.48 26.08
N TRP A 192 -12.87 -7.62 25.14
CA TRP A 192 -13.61 -6.40 24.82
C TRP A 192 -15.07 -6.69 24.39
N LYS A 193 -15.29 -7.69 23.52
CA LYS A 193 -16.64 -8.14 23.12
C LYS A 193 -17.47 -8.63 24.32
N THR A 194 -16.81 -9.28 25.27
CA THR A 194 -17.42 -9.80 26.50
C THR A 194 -17.71 -8.66 27.50
N TYR A 195 -16.80 -7.70 27.66
CA TYR A 195 -16.97 -6.53 28.53
C TYR A 195 -18.03 -5.54 28.01
N ASN A 196 -18.19 -5.39 26.69
CA ASN A 196 -19.22 -4.56 26.07
C ASN A 196 -20.55 -5.28 25.81
N ASN A 197 -20.70 -6.50 26.35
CA ASN A 197 -21.96 -7.24 26.45
C ASN A 197 -22.73 -7.38 25.12
N GLN A 198 -22.07 -7.89 24.07
CA GLN A 198 -22.76 -8.35 22.86
C GLN A 198 -22.95 -9.87 22.78
N PHE A 199 -22.37 -10.67 23.68
CA PHE A 199 -22.76 -12.08 23.88
C PHE A 199 -22.55 -12.50 25.35
N SER A 200 -23.66 -12.79 26.03
CA SER A 200 -23.65 -13.53 27.29
C SER A 200 -23.22 -14.97 26.99
N ILE A 201 -21.94 -15.30 27.19
CA ILE A 201 -21.43 -16.65 26.92
C ILE A 201 -21.75 -17.62 28.06
N LEU A 202 -22.18 -17.20 29.25
CA LEU A 202 -22.71 -18.13 30.25
C LEU A 202 -23.49 -17.38 31.35
N ASN A 203 -24.83 -17.47 31.32
CA ASN A 203 -25.71 -17.32 32.48
C ASN A 203 -27.07 -17.99 32.16
N GLY A 204 -27.13 -19.31 32.34
CA GLY A 204 -28.33 -20.08 32.66
C GLY A 204 -29.61 -19.87 31.81
N GLU A 205 -29.59 -20.31 30.55
CA GLU A 205 -30.56 -21.19 29.84
C GLU A 205 -30.11 -21.35 28.38
#